data_AF-A0A947UUC9-F1
#
_entry.id   AF-A0A947UUC9-F1
#
_cell.length_a   1.000
_cell.length_b   1.000
_cell.length_c   1.000
_cell.angle_alpha   90.00
_cell.angle_beta   90.00
_cell.angle_gamma   90.00
#
_symmetry.space_group_name_H-M   'P 1'
#
loop_
_entity.id
_entity.type
_entity.pdbx_description
1 polymer ?
#
loop_
_entity_poly.entity_id
_entity_poly.type
_entity_poly.pdbx_seq_one_letter_code
_entity_poly.pdbx_strand_id
1 'polypeptide(L)'
;MLGATRANLRALARGRRLAPGSLRPPTAAELGDERHLLKRFERHGPVFKAWLGGKVTTCLIGIPLGHRFLAECEDCIEAATPDLKPVFPQGFLRQM
;
A
#
# COMPACT_ATOMS: atom_id res chain seq x y z
N MET A 1 -7.87 11.79 11.97
CA MET A 1 -9.02 11.72 11.02
C MET A 1 -8.93 12.66 9.81
N LEU A 2 -8.07 13.69 9.76
CA LEU A 2 -8.03 14.66 8.65
C LEU A 2 -7.36 14.19 7.33
N GLY A 3 -6.58 13.11 7.34
CA GLY A 3 -5.81 12.67 6.17
C GLY A 3 -6.64 12.01 5.07
N ALA A 4 -7.67 11.25 5.45
CA ALA A 4 -8.52 10.51 4.52
C ALA A 4 -9.32 11.45 3.59
N THR A 5 -9.85 12.54 4.16
CA THR A 5 -10.64 13.54 3.44
C THR A 5 -9.79 14.31 2.43
N ARG A 6 -8.54 14.66 2.78
CA ARG A 6 -7.62 15.35 1.87
C ARG A 6 -7.19 14.51 0.67
N ALA A 7 -6.95 13.22 0.86
CA ALA A 7 -6.62 12.30 -0.23
C ALA A 7 -7.79 12.14 -1.21
N ASN A 8 -9.03 12.08 -0.69
CA ASN A 8 -10.23 12.05 -1.51
C ASN A 8 -10.43 13.35 -2.32
N LEU A 9 -10.23 14.50 -1.68
CA LEU A 9 -10.35 15.82 -2.31
C LEU A 9 -9.30 16.04 -3.42
N ARG A 10 -8.04 15.63 -3.21
CA ARG A 10 -6.97 15.81 -4.22
C ARG A 10 -7.19 14.99 -5.49
N ALA A 11 -7.78 13.80 -5.39
CA ALA A 11 -8.04 12.99 -6.57
C ALA A 11 -9.31 13.40 -7.31
N LEU A 12 -10.34 13.86 -6.59
CA LEU A 12 -11.48 14.58 -7.18
C LEU A 12 -11.00 15.81 -7.96
N ALA A 13 -10.09 16.60 -7.40
CA ALA A 13 -9.50 17.76 -8.06
C ALA A 13 -8.67 17.44 -9.32
N ARG A 14 -8.24 16.18 -9.50
CA ARG A 14 -7.49 15.71 -10.68
C ARG A 14 -8.35 14.92 -11.67
N GLY A 15 -9.67 14.87 -11.48
CA GLY A 15 -10.60 14.16 -12.39
C GLY A 15 -10.41 12.64 -12.45
N ARG A 16 -9.61 12.05 -11.55
CA ARG A 16 -9.32 10.61 -11.53
C ARG A 16 -10.11 9.95 -10.41
N ARG A 17 -10.88 8.90 -10.75
CA ARG A 17 -11.51 8.05 -9.74
C ARG A 17 -10.42 7.39 -8.90
N LEU A 18 -10.51 7.54 -7.59
CA LEU A 18 -9.64 6.82 -6.67
C LEU A 18 -9.97 5.34 -6.73
N ALA A 19 -8.94 4.50 -6.52
CA ALA A 19 -9.16 3.09 -6.26
C ALA A 19 -10.15 2.91 -5.09
N PRO A 20 -11.05 1.90 -5.14
CA PRO A 20 -11.99 1.61 -4.06
C PRO A 20 -11.25 1.25 -2.75
N GLY A 21 -11.94 1.18 -1.63
CA GLY A 21 -11.37 0.71 -0.36
C GLY A 21 -11.51 1.69 0.79
N SER A 22 -10.84 1.37 1.91
CA SER A 22 -11.00 2.08 3.18
C SER A 22 -9.73 2.82 3.59
N LEU A 23 -9.90 4.10 3.90
CA LEU A 23 -8.88 5.00 4.45
C LEU A 23 -8.85 5.00 5.99
N ARG A 24 -9.61 4.10 6.61
CA ARG A 24 -9.60 3.93 8.06
C ARG A 24 -8.33 3.19 8.49
N PRO A 25 -7.64 3.64 9.54
CA PRO A 25 -6.60 2.85 10.19
C PRO A 25 -7.16 1.47 10.61
N PRO A 26 -6.40 0.37 10.40
CA PRO A 26 -6.82 -0.96 10.82
C PRO A 26 -6.88 -1.05 12.36
N THR A 27 -7.78 -1.86 12.91
CA THR A 27 -7.74 -2.26 14.33
C THR A 27 -6.54 -3.16 14.60
N ALA A 28 -6.21 -3.36 15.88
CA ALA A 28 -5.22 -4.34 16.30
C ALA A 28 -5.56 -5.77 15.80
N ALA A 29 -6.84 -6.15 15.80
CA ALA A 29 -7.29 -7.43 15.27
C ALA A 29 -7.10 -7.53 13.75
N GLU A 30 -7.36 -6.44 13.01
CA GLU A 30 -7.11 -6.38 11.55
C GLU A 30 -5.61 -6.42 11.22
N LEU A 31 -4.75 -5.86 12.08
CA LEU A 31 -3.30 -5.90 11.93
C LEU A 31 -2.71 -7.28 12.21
N GLY A 32 -3.31 -8.04 13.14
CA GLY A 32 -2.89 -9.41 13.45
C GLY A 32 -3.45 -10.48 12.49
N ASP A 33 -4.32 -10.10 11.55
CA ASP A 33 -4.90 -11.01 10.57
C ASP A 33 -4.06 -11.04 9.29
N GLU A 34 -3.28 -12.11 9.13
CA GLU A 34 -2.43 -12.33 7.96
C GLU A 34 -3.21 -12.33 6.63
N ARG A 35 -4.51 -12.65 6.68
CA ARG A 35 -5.39 -12.68 5.50
C ARG A 35 -6.14 -11.36 5.30
N HIS A 36 -5.86 -10.32 6.08
CA HIS A 36 -6.59 -9.06 6.03
C HIS A 36 -6.60 -8.44 4.62
N LEU A 37 -5.44 -8.43 3.94
CA LEU A 37 -5.33 -7.87 2.59
C LEU A 37 -6.05 -8.72 1.53
N LEU A 38 -6.08 -10.06 1.70
CA LEU A 38 -6.83 -10.96 0.82
C LEU A 38 -8.34 -10.76 0.97
N LYS A 39 -8.85 -10.59 2.20
CA LYS A 39 -10.27 -10.25 2.44
C LYS A 39 -10.66 -8.92 1.80
N ARG A 40 -9.74 -7.94 1.79
CA ARG A 40 -9.96 -6.67 1.09
C ARG A 40 -9.93 -6.83 -0.43
N PHE A 41 -9.06 -7.69 -0.96
CA PHE A 41 -9.05 -8.06 -2.37
C PHE A 41 -10.38 -8.65 -2.82
N GLU A 42 -10.92 -9.61 -2.07
CA GLU A 42 -12.23 -10.21 -2.39
C GLU A 42 -13.35 -9.15 -2.42
N ARG A 43 -13.27 -8.14 -1.56
CA ARG A 43 -14.29 -7.08 -1.46
C ARG A 43 -14.16 -5.98 -2.50
N HIS A 44 -12.94 -5.62 -2.89
CA HIS A 44 -12.67 -4.41 -3.68
C HIS A 44 -11.98 -4.68 -5.02
N GLY A 45 -11.57 -5.92 -5.27
CA GLY A 45 -10.81 -6.32 -6.44
C GLY A 45 -9.29 -6.15 -6.26
N PRO A 46 -8.52 -6.31 -7.35
CA PRO A 46 -7.05 -6.32 -7.34
C PRO A 46 -6.38 -4.99 -7.00
N VAL A 47 -7.11 -3.87 -7.09
CA VAL A 47 -6.59 -2.52 -6.82
C VAL A 47 -7.48 -1.82 -5.81
N PHE A 48 -6.95 -1.56 -4.63
CA PHE A 48 -7.71 -0.89 -3.58
C PHE A 48 -6.83 -0.03 -2.67
N LYS A 49 -7.42 0.97 -2.03
CA LYS A 49 -6.75 1.78 -1.00
C LYS A 49 -6.89 1.13 0.37
N ALA A 50 -5.80 1.15 1.12
CA ALA A 50 -5.77 0.73 2.51
C ALA A 50 -4.88 1.67 3.34
N TRP A 51 -4.99 1.54 4.66
CA TRP A 51 -4.06 2.17 5.59
C TRP A 51 -3.04 1.12 6.01
N LEU A 52 -1.76 1.34 5.67
CA LEU A 52 -0.67 0.41 5.93
C LEU A 52 0.55 1.20 6.43
N GLY A 53 1.20 0.73 7.49
CA GLY A 53 2.42 1.37 8.03
C GLY A 53 2.23 2.86 8.38
N GLY A 54 1.06 3.23 8.91
CA GLY A 54 0.77 4.62 9.29
C GLY A 54 0.41 5.57 8.13
N LYS A 55 0.33 5.07 6.89
CA LYS A 55 0.04 5.89 5.70
C LYS A 55 -1.08 5.31 4.84
N VAL A 56 -1.74 6.19 4.08
CA VAL A 56 -2.68 5.80 3.02
C VAL A 56 -1.89 5.26 1.84
N THR A 57 -2.18 4.05 1.41
CA THR A 57 -1.47 3.34 0.36
C THR A 57 -2.46 2.72 -0.63
N THR A 58 -2.09 2.66 -1.91
CA THR A 58 -2.80 1.84 -2.90
C THR A 58 -2.15 0.47 -2.94
N CYS A 59 -2.92 -0.56 -2.61
CA CYS A 59 -2.53 -1.95 -2.70
C CYS A 59 -2.84 -2.46 -4.13
N LEU A 60 -1.85 -3.13 -4.71
CA LEU A 60 -1.94 -3.85 -5.97
C LEU A 60 -1.70 -5.33 -5.63
N ILE A 61 -2.68 -6.19 -5.88
CA ILE A 61 -2.59 -7.62 -5.56
C ILE A 61 -2.65 -8.43 -6.84
N GLY A 62 -1.62 -9.25 -7.07
CA GLY A 62 -1.46 -10.14 -8.22
C GLY A 62 -0.14 -9.93 -8.94
N ILE A 63 0.55 -11.03 -9.27
CA ILE A 63 1.89 -11.00 -9.90
C ILE A 63 1.89 -10.26 -11.24
N PRO A 64 0.96 -10.53 -12.19
CA PRO A 64 1.00 -9.84 -13.49
C PRO A 64 0.79 -8.33 -13.37
N LEU A 65 -0.07 -7.92 -12.44
CA LEU A 65 -0.36 -6.51 -12.19
C LEU A 65 0.81 -5.80 -11.53
N GLY A 66 1.44 -6.44 -10.53
CA GLY A 66 2.64 -5.91 -9.90
C GLY A 66 3.77 -5.73 -10.90
N HIS A 67 4.03 -6.74 -11.73
CA HIS A 67 5.08 -6.66 -12.75
C HIS A 67 4.83 -5.54 -13.76
N ARG A 68 3.58 -5.42 -14.24
CA ARG A 68 3.19 -4.33 -15.15
C ARG A 68 3.40 -2.96 -14.50
N PHE A 69 2.98 -2.79 -13.25
CA PHE A 69 3.15 -1.53 -12.53
C PHE A 69 4.63 -1.17 -12.34
N LEU A 70 5.45 -2.13 -11.92
CA LEU A 70 6.88 -1.92 -11.75
C LEU A 70 7.56 -1.54 -13.07
N ALA A 71 7.22 -2.22 -14.17
CA ALA A 71 7.76 -1.92 -15.49
C ALA A 71 7.31 -0.55 -16.04
N GLU A 72 6.03 -0.17 -15.85
CA GLU A 72 5.51 1.11 -16.35
C GLU A 72 5.93 2.32 -15.49
N CYS A 73 6.34 2.09 -14.24
CA CYS A 73 6.66 3.15 -13.28
C CYS A 73 8.10 3.06 -12.74
N GLU A 74 9.00 2.34 -13.42
CA GLU A 74 10.38 2.10 -12.96
C GLU A 74 11.08 3.41 -12.56
N ASP A 75 10.99 4.44 -13.40
CA ASP A 75 11.59 5.77 -13.17
C ASP A 75 10.91 6.60 -12.07
N CYS A 76 9.75 6.15 -11.57
CA CYS A 76 8.90 6.87 -10.64
C CYS A 76 8.79 6.19 -9.27
N ILE A 77 9.47 5.07 -9.07
CA ILE A 77 9.44 4.29 -7.83
C ILE A 77 10.74 4.49 -7.07
N GLU A 78 10.66 5.14 -5.91
CA GLU A 78 11.75 5.11 -4.95
C GLU A 78 11.72 3.79 -4.18
N ALA A 79 12.84 3.05 -4.20
CA ALA A 79 13.00 1.84 -3.42
C ALA A 79 12.93 2.18 -1.92
N ALA A 80 11.82 1.83 -1.27
CA ALA A 80 11.70 1.91 0.17
C ALA A 80 12.51 0.77 0.78
N THR A 81 13.75 1.05 1.21
CA THR A 81 14.54 0.10 2.01
C THR A 81 14.00 0.15 3.44
N PRO A 82 13.29 -0.88 3.94
CA PRO A 82 12.90 -0.92 5.34
C PRO A 82 14.16 -0.88 6.21
N ASP A 83 14.11 -0.15 7.33
CA ASP A 83 15.20 -0.21 8.31
C ASP A 83 15.20 -1.60 8.96
N LEU A 84 16.12 -2.43 8.50
CA LEU A 84 16.26 -3.82 8.92
C LEU A 84 17.22 -3.98 10.10
N LYS A 85 17.85 -2.89 10.59
CA LYS A 85 18.74 -2.93 11.76
C LYS A 85 18.10 -3.53 13.02
N PRO A 86 16.79 -3.33 13.31
CA PRO A 86 16.17 -3.97 14.46
C PRO A 86 16.05 -5.49 14.33
N VAL A 87 16.01 -6.02 13.10
CA VAL A 87 15.85 -7.45 12.81
C VAL A 87 17.20 -8.14 12.64
N PHE A 88 18.18 -7.43 12.07
CA PHE A 88 19.54 -7.90 11.86
C PHE A 88 20.52 -6.93 12.51
N PRO A 89 20.76 -7.06 13.83
CA PRO A 89 21.62 -6.14 14.56
C PRO A 89 23.10 -6.24 14.14
N GLN A 90 23.48 -7.31 13.41
CA GLN A 90 24.83 -7.58 12.93
C GLN A 90 24.78 -8.14 11.50
N GLY A 91 25.63 -7.63 10.59
CA GLY A 91 25.74 -8.08 9.20
C GLY A 91 25.44 -6.99 8.15
N PHE A 92 25.75 -7.27 6.88
CA PHE A 92 25.45 -6.41 5.74
C PHE A 92 24.37 -7.08 4.87
N LEU A 93 23.23 -6.41 4.69
CA LEU A 93 22.25 -6.77 3.67
C LEU A 93 22.66 -6.12 2.35
N ARG A 94 22.91 -6.92 1.32
CA ARG A 94 23.08 -6.40 -0.04
C ARG A 94 21.73 -5.87 -0.51
N GLN A 95 21.67 -4.58 -0.83
CA GLN A 95 20.56 -4.03 -1.60
C GLN A 95 20.57 -4.68 -2.99
N MET A 96 19.41 -5.18 -3.42
CA MET A 96 19.09 -5.48 -4.81
C MET A 96 18.02 -4.50 -5.27
#